data_AF-A0A563EH24-F1
#
_entry.id   AF-A0A563EH24-F1
#
_cell.length_a   1.000
_cell.length_b   1.000
_cell.length_c   1.000
_cell.angle_alpha   90.00
_cell.angle_beta   90.00
_cell.angle_gamma   90.00
#
_symmetry.space_group_name_H-M   'P 1'
#
loop_
_entity.id
_entity.type
_entity.pdbx_description
1 polymer ?
#
loop_
_entity_poly.entity_id
_entity_poly.type
_entity_poly.pdbx_seq_one_letter_code
_entity_poly.pdbx_strand_id
1 'polypeptide(L)' 'MDVALARAWVQAIAAAIAEHADQLTQLDSAIGDADHGVNMRRGFTAVLAKLAELDAKTVGEVFLTTGNTL' A
#
# COMPACT_ATOMS: atom_id res chain seq x y z
N MET A 1 -12.67 2.11 15.34
CA MET A 1 -11.84 1.50 14.29
C MET A 1 -11.26 0.22 14.86
N ASP A 2 -11.35 -0.90 14.13
CA ASP A 2 -10.84 -2.21 14.54
C ASP A 2 -9.84 -2.77 13.52
N VAL A 3 -9.24 -3.93 13.83
CA VAL A 3 -8.22 -4.58 12.98
C VAL A 3 -8.78 -4.92 11.60
N ALA A 4 -10.04 -5.36 11.53
CA ALA A 4 -10.66 -5.76 10.28
C ALA A 4 -10.84 -4.55 9.35
N LEU A 5 -11.33 -3.43 9.88
CA LEU A 5 -11.47 -2.18 9.14
C LEU A 5 -10.11 -1.62 8.70
N ALA A 6 -9.09 -1.66 9.56
CA ALA A 6 -7.75 -1.21 9.21
C ALA A 6 -7.15 -2.04 8.06
N ARG A 7 -7.32 -3.36 8.07
CA ARG A 7 -6.89 -4.25 6.97
C ARG A 7 -7.65 -3.95 5.68
N ALA A 8 -8.97 -3.78 5.77
CA ALA A 8 -9.80 -3.45 4.62
C ALA A 8 -9.37 -2.13 3.97
N TRP A 9 -8.99 -1.12 4.77
CA TRP A 9 -8.45 0.12 4.25
C TRP A 9 -7.13 -0.06 3.52
N VAL A 10 -6.16 -0.78 4.10
CA VAL A 10 -4.87 -1.04 3.43
C VAL A 10 -5.08 -1.82 2.13
N GLN A 11 -5.98 -2.81 2.13
CA GLN A 11 -6.35 -3.56 0.92
C GLN A 11 -6.99 -2.67 -0.15
N ALA A 12 -7.90 -1.78 0.24
CA ALA A 12 -8.52 -0.83 -0.69
C ALA A 12 -7.51 0.14 -1.29
N ILE A 13 -6.57 0.64 -0.49
CA ILE A 13 -5.48 1.50 -0.97
C ILE A 13 -4.60 0.75 -1.97
N ALA A 14 -4.20 -0.49 -1.65
CA ALA A 14 -3.40 -1.32 -2.54
C ALA A 14 -4.12 -1.59 -3.87
N ALA A 15 -5.42 -1.86 -3.84
CA ALA A 15 -6.24 -2.05 -5.03
C ALA A 15 -6.29 -0.78 -5.90
N ALA A 16 -6.54 0.38 -5.29
CA ALA A 16 -6.56 1.67 -6.01
C ALA A 16 -5.18 1.99 -6.63
N ILE A 17 -4.09 1.74 -5.91
CA ILE A 17 -2.73 1.91 -6.45
C ILE A 17 -2.49 0.97 -7.62
N ALA A 18 -2.92 -0.29 -7.54
CA ALA A 18 -2.75 -1.24 -8.63
C ALA A 18 -3.54 -0.81 -9.89
N GLU A 19 -4.77 -0.32 -9.71
CA GLU A 19 -5.61 0.20 -10.78
C GLU A 19 -5.02 1.46 -11.45
N HIS A 20 -4.44 2.36 -10.65
CA HIS A 20 -3.99 3.67 -11.13
C HIS A 20 -2.46 3.80 -11.27
N ALA A 21 -1.69 2.72 -11.16
CA ALA A 21 -0.23 2.77 -11.16
C ALA A 21 0.34 3.48 -12.40
N ASP A 22 -0.17 3.17 -13.58
CA ASP A 22 0.32 3.77 -14.83
C ASP A 22 -0.04 5.27 -14.91
N GLN A 23 -1.21 5.65 -14.40
CA GLN A 23 -1.62 7.05 -14.29
C GLN A 23 -0.73 7.82 -13.31
N LEU A 24 -0.39 7.21 -12.16
CA LEU A 24 0.53 7.81 -11.18
C LEU A 24 1.92 8.03 -11.79
N THR A 25 2.46 7.03 -12.51
CA THR A 25 3.71 7.17 -13.25
C THR A 25 3.65 8.26 -14.32
N GLN A 26 2.52 8.37 -15.04
CA GLN A 26 2.35 9.43 -16.03
C GLN A 26 2.34 10.82 -15.39
N LEU A 27 1.60 11.01 -14.30
CA LEU A 27 1.57 12.28 -13.58
C LEU A 27 2.96 12.66 -13.04
N ASP A 28 3.68 11.69 -12.50
CA ASP A 28 5.03 11.86 -11.99
C ASP A 28 6.03 12.19 -13.11
N SER A 29 5.89 11.60 -14.30
CA SER A 29 6.77 11.91 -15.45
C SER A 29 6.74 13.38 -15.88
N ALA A 30 5.66 14.12 -15.57
CA ALA A 30 5.56 15.52 -15.92
C ALA A 30 6.44 16.44 -15.05
N ILE A 31 6.79 16.01 -13.82
CA ILE A 31 7.48 16.86 -12.82
C ILE A 31 8.53 16.12 -11.97
N GLY A 32 8.76 14.84 -12.23
CA GLY A 32 9.57 13.91 -11.44
C GLY A 32 10.30 12.91 -12.33
N ASP A 33 10.58 11.72 -11.79
CA ASP A 33 11.41 10.68 -12.44
C ASP A 33 10.63 9.51 -13.04
N ALA A 34 9.29 9.61 -13.03
CA ALA A 34 8.35 8.65 -13.60
C ALA A 34 8.35 7.28 -12.90
N ASP A 35 8.78 7.21 -11.64
CA ASP A 35 8.86 5.96 -10.90
C ASP A 35 7.75 5.80 -9.86
N HIS A 36 6.97 6.86 -9.57
CA HIS A 36 6.07 6.87 -8.42
C HIS A 36 5.04 5.72 -8.44
N GLY A 37 4.32 5.54 -9.55
CA GLY A 37 3.33 4.46 -9.68
C GLY A 37 3.93 3.07 -9.54
N VAL A 38 5.12 2.86 -10.09
CA VAL A 38 5.88 1.60 -9.98
C VAL A 38 6.30 1.35 -8.53
N ASN A 39 6.84 2.37 -7.85
CA ASN A 39 7.28 2.29 -6.47
C ASN A 39 6.11 2.01 -5.51
N MET A 40 4.99 2.72 -5.67
CA MET A 40 3.79 2.50 -4.87
C MET A 40 3.21 1.10 -5.07
N ARG A 41 3.11 0.62 -6.31
CA ARG A 41 2.65 -0.74 -6.62
C ARG A 41 3.55 -1.80 -5.97
N ARG A 42 4.88 -1.62 -6.06
CA ARG A 42 5.86 -2.51 -5.40
C ARG A 42 5.68 -2.52 -3.89
N GLY A 43 5.65 -1.35 -3.26
CA GLY A 43 5.52 -1.21 -1.80
C GLY A 43 4.22 -1.83 -1.28
N PHE A 44 3.08 -1.49 -1.87
CA PHE A 44 1.80 -2.03 -1.41
C PHE A 44 1.62 -3.53 -1.71
N THR A 45 2.24 -4.06 -2.77
CA THR A 45 2.32 -5.51 -2.97
C THR A 45 3.06 -6.19 -1.83
N ALA A 46 4.19 -5.62 -1.38
CA ALA A 46 4.93 -6.13 -0.24
C ALA A 46 4.14 -6.01 1.08
N VAL A 47 3.43 -4.90 1.30
CA VAL A 47 2.53 -4.70 2.44
C VAL A 47 1.47 -5.80 2.49
N LEU A 48 0.80 -6.10 1.37
CA LEU A 48 -0.23 -7.14 1.32
C LEU A 48 0.34 -8.52 1.69
N ALA A 49 1.54 -8.85 1.19
CA ALA A 49 2.21 -10.10 1.54
C ALA A 49 2.51 -10.18 3.05
N LYS A 50 3.05 -9.11 3.65
CA LYS A 50 3.33 -9.06 5.10
C LYS A 50 2.07 -9.11 5.95
N LEU A 51 1.01 -8.43 5.54
CA LEU A 51 -0.25 -8.48 6.28
C LEU A 51 -0.95 -9.83 6.17
N ALA A 52 -0.76 -10.59 5.09
CA ALA A 52 -1.32 -11.94 4.95
C ALA A 52 -0.74 -12.92 5.99
N GLU A 53 0.53 -12.74 6.38
CA GLU A 53 1.22 -13.57 7.37
C GLU A 53 1.04 -13.06 8.82
N LEU A 54 0.65 -11.79 8.99
CA LEU A 54 0.52 -11.16 10.29
C LEU A 54 -0.79 -11.55 10.99
N ASP A 55 -0.72 -12.09 12.21
CA ASP A 55 -1.86 -12.24 13.12
C ASP A 55 -2.00 -11.01 14.04
N ALA A 56 -2.39 -9.87 13.45
CA ALA A 56 -2.51 -8.60 14.16
C ALA A 56 -3.61 -8.64 15.23
N LYS A 57 -3.27 -8.24 16.45
CA LYS A 57 -4.18 -8.10 17.60
C LYS A 57 -4.68 -6.66 17.77
N THR A 58 -3.96 -5.70 17.19
CA THR A 58 -4.28 -4.27 17.29
C THR A 58 -4.24 -3.58 15.93
N VAL A 59 -4.96 -2.46 15.82
CA VAL A 59 -4.89 -1.56 14.66
C VAL A 59 -3.47 -1.02 14.47
N GLY A 60 -2.77 -0.74 15.58
CA GLY A 60 -1.41 -0.24 15.55
C GLY A 60 -0.44 -1.20 14.86
N GLU A 61 -0.57 -2.51 15.08
CA GLU A 61 0.27 -3.51 14.41
C GLU A 61 0.04 -3.51 12.88
N VAL A 62 -1.20 -3.37 12.42
CA VAL A 62 -1.52 -3.27 10.98
C VAL A 62 -0.80 -2.08 10.35
N PHE A 63 -0.90 -0.90 10.98
CA PHE A 63 -0.29 0.32 10.43
C PHE A 63 1.23 0.37 10.61
N LEU A 64 1.78 -0.18 11.70
CA LEU A 64 3.23 -0.30 11.88
C LEU A 64 3.85 -1.25 10.86
N THR A 65 3.22 -2.41 10.61
CA THR A 65 3.69 -3.33 9.56
C THR A 65 3.58 -2.67 8.19
N THR A 66 2.50 -1.95 7.91
CA THR A 66 2.35 -1.19 6.66
C THR A 66 3.47 -0.17 6.50
N GLY A 67 3.67 0.70 7.49
CA GLY A 67 4.66 1.78 7.45
C GLY A 67 6.12 1.30 7.42
N ASN A 68 6.46 0.19 8.09
CA ASN A 68 7.81 -0.38 8.05
C ASN A 68 8.13 -1.09 6.73
N THR A 69 7.12 -1.43 5.93
CA THR A 69 7.30 -2.16 4.66
C THR A 69 7.42 -1.21 3.47
N LEU A 70 6.86 0.00 3.57
CA LEU A 70 6.96 1.06 2.57
C LEU A 70 8.28 1.83 2.72
#